data_AF-X1MY42-F1
#
_entry.id   AF-X1MY42-F1
#
_cell.length_a   1.000
_cell.length_b   1.000
_cell.length_c   1.000
_cell.angle_alpha   90.00
_cell.angle_beta   90.00
_cell.angle_gamma   90.00
#
_symmetry.space_group_name_H-M   'P 1'
#
loop_
_entity.id
_entity.type
_entity.pdbx_description
1 polymer ?
#
loop_
_entity_poly.entity_id
_entity_poly.type
_entity_poly.pdbx_seq_one_letter_code
_entity_poly.pdbx_strand_id
1 'polypeptide(L)' 'VSLDSVAQATLGTKKSGSGLEAVRLFREGKIEALKRYCLDDVRITKELYEYGQKHGELSFTSKYGSRQHSVPVGWTIKGI' A
#
# COMPACT_ATOMS: atom_id res chain seq x y z
N VAL A 1 -3.17 -8.89 5.87
CA VAL A 1 -2.24 -7.73 5.91
C VAL A 1 -2.86 -6.62 5.08
N SER A 2 -2.83 -5.35 5.52
CA SER A 2 -3.39 -4.21 4.77
C SER A 2 -2.30 -3.44 4.01
N LEU A 3 -2.67 -2.72 2.95
CA LEU A 3 -1.74 -1.84 2.22
C LEU A 3 -1.10 -0.80 3.14
N ASP A 4 -1.89 -0.18 4.01
CA ASP A 4 -1.41 0.81 4.99
C ASP A 4 -0.34 0.23 5.93
N SER A 5 -0.52 -1.02 6.40
CA SER A 5 0.47 -1.69 7.26
C SER A 5 1.79 -1.92 6.52
N VAL A 6 1.74 -2.31 5.24
CA VAL A 6 2.94 -2.55 4.42
C VAL A 6 3.62 -1.22 4.09
N ALA A 7 2.85 -0.20 3.68
CA ALA A 7 3.33 1.14 3.37
C ALA A 7 4.02 1.79 4.56
N GLN A 8 3.43 1.70 5.76
CA GLN A 8 3.99 2.28 6.96
C GLN A 8 5.29 1.59 7.37
N ALA A 9 5.30 0.25 7.34
CA ALA A 9 6.45 -0.53 7.80
C ALA A 9 7.61 -0.54 6.80
N THR A 10 7.33 -0.38 5.49
CA THR A 10 8.36 -0.40 4.43
C THR A 10 8.82 1.00 4.04
N LEU A 11 7.87 1.91 3.76
CA LEU A 11 8.16 3.23 3.18
C LEU A 11 8.08 4.37 4.21
N GLY A 12 7.60 4.08 5.43
CA GLY A 12 7.35 5.11 6.44
C GLY A 12 6.13 6.01 6.14
N THR A 13 5.35 5.69 5.10
CA THR A 13 4.17 6.47 4.69
C THR A 13 2.87 5.78 5.08
N LYS A 14 1.81 6.57 5.25
CA LYS A 14 0.45 6.07 5.52
C LYS A 14 -0.44 6.30 4.32
N LYS A 15 -1.43 5.42 4.18
CA LYS A 15 -2.51 5.63 3.22
C LYS A 15 -3.37 6.82 3.64
N SER A 16 -3.87 7.59 2.68
CA SER A 16 -4.71 8.77 2.94
C SER A 16 -6.11 8.45 3.48
N GLY A 17 -6.54 7.17 3.46
CA GLY A 17 -7.91 6.78 3.78
C GLY A 17 -8.11 5.28 4.00
N SER A 18 -9.33 4.87 4.36
CA SER A 18 -9.67 3.45 4.63
C SER A 18 -10.47 2.81 3.50
N GLY A 19 -10.55 1.47 3.46
CA GLY A 19 -11.43 0.77 2.50
C GLY A 19 -12.91 1.16 2.60
N LEU A 20 -13.38 1.43 3.81
CA LEU A 20 -14.76 1.87 4.07
C LEU A 20 -15.03 3.28 3.54
N GLU A 21 -14.00 4.12 3.48
CA GLU A 21 -14.11 5.47 2.95
C GLU A 21 -14.44 5.46 1.45
N ALA A 22 -13.81 4.58 0.66
CA ALA A 22 -14.12 4.43 -0.76
C ALA A 22 -15.60 4.08 -1.00
N VAL A 23 -16.13 3.14 -0.21
CA VAL A 23 -17.55 2.74 -0.27
C VAL A 23 -18.46 3.92 0.07
N ARG A 24 -18.11 4.69 1.11
CA ARG A 24 -18.85 5.88 1.50
C ARG A 24 -18.84 6.95 0.41
N LEU A 25 -17.66 7.29 -0.13
CA LEU A 25 -17.52 8.30 -1.19
C LEU A 25 -18.33 7.93 -2.43
N PHE A 26 -18.35 6.65 -2.80
CA PHE A 26 -19.17 6.15 -3.89
C PHE A 26 -20.66 6.36 -3.63
N ARG A 27 -21.15 5.93 -2.45
CA ARG A 27 -22.57 6.09 -2.05
C ARG A 27 -23.01 7.55 -1.96
N GLU A 28 -22.11 8.44 -1.58
CA GLU A 28 -22.36 9.89 -1.52
C GLU A 28 -22.20 10.60 -2.88
N GLY A 29 -21.88 9.87 -3.97
CA GLY A 29 -21.68 10.47 -5.29
C GLY A 29 -20.41 11.32 -5.42
N LYS A 30 -19.48 11.23 -4.46
CA LYS A 30 -18.23 12.02 -4.41
C LYS A 30 -17.14 11.40 -5.28
N ILE A 31 -17.41 11.31 -6.58
CA ILE A 31 -16.57 10.57 -7.54
C ILE A 31 -15.15 11.12 -7.65
N GLU A 32 -14.94 12.43 -7.61
CA GLU A 32 -13.57 12.99 -7.68
C GLU A 32 -12.72 12.67 -6.45
N ALA A 33 -13.32 12.63 -5.27
CA ALA A 33 -12.63 12.18 -4.06
C ALA A 33 -12.31 10.68 -4.12
N LEU A 34 -13.24 9.87 -4.66
CA LEU A 34 -13.02 8.44 -4.86
C LEU A 34 -11.87 8.17 -5.85
N LYS A 35 -11.80 8.91 -6.95
CA LYS A 35 -10.69 8.79 -7.91
C LYS A 35 -9.35 9.10 -7.25
N ARG A 36 -9.27 10.19 -6.47
CA ARG A 36 -8.05 10.55 -5.73
C ARG A 36 -7.63 9.44 -4.76
N TYR A 37 -8.58 8.87 -4.02
CA TYR A 37 -8.33 7.72 -3.16
C TYR A 37 -7.74 6.53 -3.93
N CYS A 38 -8.35 6.15 -5.05
CA CYS A 38 -7.87 5.02 -5.85
C CYS A 38 -6.48 5.27 -6.46
N LEU A 39 -6.21 6.50 -6.92
CA LEU A 39 -4.91 6.86 -7.47
C LEU A 39 -3.81 6.84 -6.41
N ASP A 40 -4.11 7.25 -5.16
CA ASP A 40 -3.16 7.17 -4.06
C ASP A 40 -2.77 5.72 -3.75
N ASP A 41 -3.73 4.79 -3.78
CA ASP A 41 -3.45 3.36 -3.63
C ASP A 41 -2.52 2.81 -4.71
N VAL A 42 -2.74 3.21 -5.97
CA VAL A 42 -1.89 2.80 -7.09
C VAL A 42 -0.48 3.36 -6.93
N ARG A 43 -0.36 4.64 -6.54
CA ARG A 43 0.91 5.29 -6.26
C ARG A 43 1.70 4.57 -5.18
N ILE A 44 1.08 4.31 -4.02
CA ILE A 44 1.71 3.59 -2.89
C ILE A 44 2.12 2.18 -3.32
N THR A 45 1.29 1.47 -4.08
CA THR A 45 1.60 0.12 -4.57
C THR A 45 2.81 0.12 -5.50
N LYS A 46 2.93 1.12 -6.39
CA LYS A 46 4.10 1.30 -7.25
C LYS A 46 5.38 1.56 -6.44
N GLU A 47 5.32 2.45 -5.45
CA GLU A 47 6.45 2.76 -4.58
C GLU A 47 6.91 1.53 -3.77
N LEU A 48 5.96 0.73 -3.28
CA LEU A 48 6.26 -0.55 -2.62
C LEU A 48 6.93 -1.53 -3.59
N TYR A 49 6.43 -1.62 -4.82
CA TYR A 49 7.04 -2.47 -5.85
C TYR A 49 8.47 -2.06 -6.16
N GLU A 50 8.73 -0.76 -6.35
CA GLU A 50 10.06 -0.21 -6.60
C GLU A 50 11.00 -0.42 -5.42
N TYR A 51 10.51 -0.25 -4.18
CA TYR A 51 11.28 -0.56 -2.98
C TYR A 51 11.65 -2.05 -2.94
N GLY A 52 10.67 -2.93 -3.13
CA GLY A 52 10.87 -4.37 -3.08
C GLY A 52 11.83 -4.86 -4.15
N GLN A 53 11.79 -4.29 -5.36
CA GLN A 53 12.79 -4.56 -6.40
C GLN A 53 14.20 -4.16 -5.96
N LYS A 54 14.34 -2.97 -5.35
CA LYS A 54 15.66 -2.43 -4.95
C LYS A 54 16.26 -3.14 -3.74
N HIS A 55 15.43 -3.57 -2.78
CA HIS A 55 15.90 -4.08 -1.48
C HIS A 55 15.66 -5.58 -1.30
N GLY A 56 14.85 -6.21 -2.16
CA GLY A 56 14.58 -7.65 -2.11
C GLY A 56 13.65 -8.07 -0.96
N GLU A 57 13.02 -7.13 -0.26
CA GLU A 57 12.07 -7.43 0.82
C GLU A 57 11.02 -6.33 1.01
N LEU A 58 9.94 -6.67 1.71
CA LEU A 58 8.93 -5.74 2.23
C LEU A 58 8.62 -6.04 3.68
N SER A 59 8.31 -5.00 4.45
CA SER A 59 7.91 -5.11 5.85
C SER A 59 6.42 -4.85 6.05
N PHE A 60 5.82 -5.49 7.06
CA PHE A 60 4.46 -5.21 7.51
C PHE A 60 4.27 -5.51 9.01
N THR A 61 3.28 -4.88 9.63
CA THR A 61 2.83 -5.23 10.99
C THR A 61 1.53 -6.02 10.92
N SER A 62 1.51 -7.19 11.55
CA SER A 62 0.30 -8.04 11.60
C SER A 62 -0.85 -7.32 12.29
N LYS A 63 -2.09 -7.62 11.90
CA LYS A 63 -3.27 -7.18 12.66
C LYS A 63 -3.43 -7.94 13.98
N TYR A 64 -2.73 -9.07 14.12
CA TYR A 64 -2.67 -9.89 15.32
C TYR A 64 -1.28 -9.72 15.94
N GLY A 65 -1.14 -8.75 16.84
CA GLY A 65 0.12 -8.43 17.52
C GLY A 65 0.80 -7.14 17.01
N SER A 66 1.86 -6.74 17.69
CA SER A 66 2.62 -5.50 17.42
C SER A 66 3.94 -5.74 16.69
N ARG A 67 4.28 -7.01 16.41
CA ARG A 67 5.55 -7.36 15.77
C ARG A 67 5.53 -6.99 14.29
N GLN A 68 6.58 -6.29 13.86
CA GLN A 68 6.89 -6.10 12.45
C GLN A 68 7.55 -7.36 11.88
N HIS A 69 7.12 -7.76 10.69
CA HIS A 69 7.63 -8.89 9.93
C HIS A 69 8.23 -8.36 8.62
N SER A 70 9.39 -8.89 8.22
CA SER A 70 9.95 -8.70 6.88
C SER A 70 9.76 -9.96 6.05
N VAL A 71 9.44 -9.78 4.77
CA VAL A 71 9.19 -10.86 3.81
C VAL A 71 10.05 -10.63 2.57
N PRO A 72 10.89 -11.59 2.17
CA PRO A 72 11.68 -11.46 0.95
C PRO A 72 10.78 -11.46 -0.28
N VAL A 73 11.14 -10.65 -1.27
CA VAL A 73 10.49 -10.59 -2.59
C VAL A 73 11.51 -10.77 -3.70
N GLY A 74 11.22 -11.68 -4.64
CA GLY A 74 12.07 -11.96 -5.80
C GLY A 74 11.73 -11.11 -7.01
N TRP A 75 11.41 -9.83 -6.83
CA TRP A 75 10.94 -8.98 -7.91
C TRP A 75 12.10 -8.51 -8.78
N THR A 76 12.24 -9.14 -9.95
CA THR A 76 13.18 -8.74 -11.00
C THR A 76 12.40 -8.43 -12.26
N ILE A 77 12.62 -7.25 -12.85
CA ILE A 77 12.12 -6.98 -14.21
C ILE A 77 13.08 -7.63 -15.19
N LYS A 78 12.61 -8.65 -15.90
CA LYS A 78 13.31 -9.18 -17.07
C LYS A 78 13.06 -8.24 -18.25
N GLY A 79 14.06 -7.45 -18.60
CA GLY A 79 14.12 -6.69 -19.87
C GLY A 79 13.62 -5.26 -19.80
N ILE A 80 14.57 -4.32 -19.72
CA ILE A 80 14.75 -3.28 -20.74
C ILE A 80 16.19 -3.44 -21.25
#